data_AF-A0A7K9AZ97-F1
#
_entry.id   AF-A0A7K9AZ97-F1
#
_cell.length_a   1.000
_cell.length_b   1.000
_cell.length_c   1.000
_cell.angle_alpha   90.00
_cell.angle_beta   90.00
_cell.angle_gamma   90.00
#
_symmetry.space_group_name_H-M   'P 1'
#
loop_
_entity.id
_entity.type
_entity.pdbx_description
1 polymer ?
#
loop_
_entity_poly.entity_id
_entity_poly.type
_entity_poly.pdbx_seq_one_letter_code
_entity_poly.pdbx_strand_id
1 'polypeptide(L)'
;LQETHKVYRQKLEEVTSLQTACSSSIQKQKKTLKDLKYRLQRCKPRASPEEFALIQQISSQIKERQNVFFDMEAYLPKKNGLYLNLVLGNVNVTLLSNQAKFAYKDEYEKFKLYLTIILLLGAVACRFILHYRVTDEVFNFLLVWYYCTLTIRESILISNGSRIKGWWVSHHYVSTFLSGVMLTWPDGLMYQMFRSQFLAFSIFQSCVQFLQYYYQRGCLYRLRALGERNHLDLTVEGFQSWMWRGLTFLLPFLFFGHFWQLYNAITLFGLSRHKECKEWQVGV
;
A
#
# COMPACT_ATOMS: atom_id res chain seq x y z
N LEU A 1 17.63 13.38 35.38
CA LEU A 1 17.92 13.06 33.96
C LEU A 1 18.80 11.82 33.80
N GLN A 2 20.03 11.81 34.34
CA GLN A 2 20.94 10.65 34.22
C GLN A 2 20.35 9.35 34.77
N GLU A 3 19.71 9.39 35.95
CA GLU A 3 19.04 8.22 36.52
C GLU A 3 17.87 7.72 35.64
N THR A 4 17.05 8.65 35.14
CA THR A 4 15.96 8.35 34.20
C THR A 4 16.46 7.66 32.92
N HIS A 5 17.59 8.12 32.38
CA HIS A 5 18.21 7.51 31.20
C HIS A 5 18.75 6.09 31.47
N LYS A 6 19.34 5.87 32.64
CA LYS A 6 19.79 4.54 33.08
C LYS A 6 18.63 3.55 33.16
N VAL A 7 17.54 3.95 33.81
CA VAL A 7 16.31 3.14 33.89
C VAL A 7 15.75 2.87 32.49
N TYR A 8 15.69 3.87 31.62
CA TYR A 8 15.24 3.70 30.23
C TYR A 8 16.07 2.64 29.48
N ARG A 9 17.41 2.72 29.55
CA ARG A 9 18.30 1.74 28.90
C ARG A 9 18.06 0.32 29.41
N GLN A 10 17.94 0.15 30.72
CA GLN A 10 17.64 -1.15 31.32
C GLN A 10 16.31 -1.70 30.80
N LYS A 11 15.26 -0.87 30.76
CA LYS A 11 13.95 -1.29 30.23
C LYS A 11 14.00 -1.64 28.75
N LEU A 12 14.82 -0.96 27.95
CA LEU A 12 15.01 -1.29 26.54
C LEU A 12 15.66 -2.67 26.35
N GLU A 13 16.67 -3.00 27.15
CA GLU A 13 17.35 -4.29 27.14
C GLU A 13 16.40 -5.42 27.61
N GLU A 14 15.63 -5.18 28.67
CA GLU A 14 14.59 -6.10 29.16
C GLU A 14 13.55 -6.41 28.08
N VAL A 15 13.00 -5.38 27.42
CA VAL A 15 12.02 -5.53 26.32
C VAL A 15 12.62 -6.32 25.16
N THR A 16 13.86 -6.04 24.79
CA THR A 16 14.53 -6.74 23.69
C THR A 16 14.70 -8.23 24.00
N SER A 17 15.10 -8.58 25.23
CA SER A 17 15.24 -9.99 25.62
C SER A 17 13.89 -10.73 25.62
N LEU A 18 12.82 -10.07 26.11
CA LEU A 18 11.46 -10.61 26.09
C LEU A 18 10.95 -10.83 24.66
N GLN A 19 11.25 -9.90 23.74
CA GLN A 19 10.90 -10.04 22.32
C GLN A 19 11.56 -11.27 21.70
N THR A 20 12.86 -11.48 21.94
CA THR A 20 13.59 -12.65 21.42
C THR A 20 13.05 -13.95 22.00
N ALA A 21 12.80 -14.00 23.32
CA ALA A 21 12.27 -15.17 24.00
C ALA A 21 10.85 -15.52 23.49
N CYS A 22 9.97 -14.53 23.37
CA CYS A 22 8.60 -14.70 22.89
C CYS A 22 8.59 -15.18 21.43
N SER A 23 9.34 -14.52 20.55
CA SER A 23 9.43 -14.90 19.13
C SER A 23 9.97 -16.33 18.95
N SER A 24 11.00 -16.70 19.71
CA SER A 24 11.56 -18.05 19.68
C SER A 24 10.56 -19.11 20.18
N SER A 25 9.82 -18.81 21.25
CA SER A 25 8.79 -19.71 21.80
C SER A 25 7.65 -19.92 20.80
N ILE A 26 7.13 -18.84 20.20
CA ILE A 26 6.07 -18.90 19.19
C ILE A 26 6.53 -19.71 17.98
N GLN A 27 7.76 -19.49 17.48
CA GLN A 27 8.29 -20.26 16.35
C GLN A 27 8.37 -21.76 16.65
N LYS A 28 8.85 -22.13 17.85
CA LYS A 28 8.89 -23.53 18.29
C LYS A 28 7.48 -24.14 18.33
N GLN A 29 6.53 -23.46 18.98
CA GLN A 29 5.15 -23.96 19.10
C GLN A 29 4.45 -24.05 17.73
N LYS A 30 4.64 -23.08 16.84
CA LYS A 30 4.09 -23.12 15.46
C LYS A 30 4.64 -24.31 14.67
N LYS A 31 5.94 -24.64 14.81
CA LYS A 31 6.53 -25.83 14.21
C LYS A 31 5.86 -27.11 14.73
N THR A 32 5.73 -27.24 16.05
CA THR A 32 5.06 -28.40 16.68
C THR A 32 3.60 -28.54 16.23
N LEU A 33 2.83 -27.45 16.18
CA LEU A 33 1.44 -27.48 15.71
C LEU A 33 1.35 -27.84 14.22
N LYS A 34 2.30 -27.39 13.39
CA LYS A 34 2.36 -27.76 11.97
C LYS A 34 2.62 -29.27 11.80
N ASP A 35 3.55 -29.82 12.58
CA ASP A 35 3.85 -31.25 12.56
C ASP A 35 2.67 -32.08 13.09
N LEU A 36 2.01 -31.63 14.16
CA LEU A 36 0.80 -32.27 14.69
C LEU A 36 -0.33 -32.27 13.65
N LYS A 37 -0.58 -31.13 12.99
CA LYS A 37 -1.57 -31.02 11.91
C LYS A 37 -1.29 -31.98 10.77
N TYR A 38 -0.02 -32.10 10.36
CA TYR A 38 0.39 -33.04 9.32
C TYR A 38 0.15 -34.50 9.72
N ARG A 39 0.47 -34.87 10.97
CA ARG A 39 0.20 -36.22 11.51
C ARG A 39 -1.29 -36.53 11.56
N LEU A 40 -2.10 -35.60 12.06
CA LEU A 40 -3.57 -35.75 12.11
C LEU A 40 -4.17 -35.95 10.72
N GLN A 41 -3.68 -35.22 9.71
CA GLN A 41 -4.11 -35.39 8.32
C GLN A 41 -3.79 -36.78 7.77
N ARG A 42 -2.67 -37.40 8.20
CA ARG A 42 -2.32 -38.78 7.81
C ARG A 42 -3.16 -39.85 8.52
N CYS A 43 -3.67 -39.56 9.72
CA CYS A 43 -4.55 -40.47 10.46
C CYS A 43 -5.99 -40.45 9.92
N LYS A 44 -6.43 -39.31 9.38
CA LYS A 44 -7.81 -39.07 8.91
C LYS A 44 -8.38 -40.15 7.96
N PRO A 45 -7.64 -40.73 6.99
CA PRO A 45 -8.18 -41.74 6.08
C PRO A 45 -8.44 -43.12 6.72
N ARG A 46 -7.86 -43.38 7.90
CA ARG A 46 -7.96 -44.66 8.62
C ARG A 46 -8.80 -44.55 9.90
N ALA A 47 -9.39 -43.40 10.14
CA ALA A 47 -10.08 -43.08 11.37
C ALA A 47 -11.49 -43.67 11.40
N SER A 48 -11.89 -44.21 12.55
CA SER A 48 -13.29 -44.52 12.86
C SER A 48 -14.14 -43.23 12.90
N PRO A 49 -15.48 -43.32 12.86
CA PRO A 49 -16.35 -42.15 12.99
C PRO A 49 -16.10 -41.32 14.26
N GLU A 50 -15.80 -41.98 15.38
CA GLU A 50 -15.47 -41.34 16.66
C GLU A 50 -14.10 -40.65 16.62
N GLU A 51 -13.10 -41.33 16.05
CA GLU A 51 -11.76 -40.76 15.85
C GLU A 51 -11.78 -39.59 14.88
N PHE A 52 -12.65 -39.63 13.87
CA PHE A 52 -12.84 -38.53 12.93
C PHE A 52 -13.38 -37.28 13.63
N ALA A 53 -14.38 -37.43 14.51
CA ALA A 53 -14.90 -36.34 15.33
C ALA A 53 -13.80 -35.74 16.22
N LEU A 54 -12.98 -36.60 16.85
CA LEU A 54 -11.85 -36.16 17.66
C LEU A 54 -10.78 -35.41 16.85
N ILE A 55 -10.42 -35.92 15.66
CA ILE A 55 -9.48 -35.26 14.74
C ILE A 55 -9.98 -33.87 14.34
N GLN A 56 -11.29 -33.72 14.11
CA GLN A 56 -11.89 -32.43 13.78
C GLN A 56 -11.83 -31.46 14.97
N GLN A 57 -12.11 -31.94 16.19
CA GLN A 57 -12.00 -31.14 17.41
C GLN A 57 -10.56 -30.65 17.62
N ILE A 58 -9.56 -31.53 17.53
CA ILE A 58 -8.15 -31.17 17.67
C ILE A 58 -7.73 -30.19 16.56
N SER A 59 -8.20 -30.39 15.34
CA SER A 59 -7.93 -29.47 14.23
C SER A 59 -8.49 -28.06 14.48
N SER A 60 -9.66 -27.97 15.12
CA SER A 60 -10.25 -26.70 15.56
C SER A 60 -9.39 -26.02 16.62
N GLN A 61 -8.97 -26.76 17.65
CA GLN A 61 -8.08 -26.24 18.70
C GLN A 61 -6.73 -25.77 18.16
N ILE A 62 -6.16 -26.49 17.19
CA ILE A 62 -4.93 -26.07 16.49
C ILE A 62 -5.15 -24.72 15.79
N LYS A 63 -6.30 -24.54 15.12
CA LYS A 63 -6.64 -23.29 14.44
C LYS A 63 -6.81 -22.13 15.43
N GLU A 64 -7.48 -22.38 16.56
CA GLU A 64 -7.65 -21.39 17.63
C GLU A 64 -6.31 -20.96 18.21
N ARG A 65 -5.41 -21.91 18.52
CA ARG A 65 -4.04 -21.61 18.98
C ARG A 65 -3.23 -20.84 17.94
N GLN A 66 -3.39 -21.15 16.65
CA GLN A 66 -2.75 -20.39 15.58
C GLN A 66 -3.23 -18.93 15.53
N ASN A 67 -4.52 -18.67 15.80
CA ASN A 67 -5.04 -17.30 15.90
C ASN A 67 -4.43 -16.56 17.09
N VAL A 68 -4.32 -17.21 18.25
CA VAL A 68 -3.67 -16.62 19.43
C VAL A 68 -2.23 -16.22 19.12
N PHE A 69 -1.47 -17.07 18.43
CA PHE A 69 -0.10 -16.71 18.01
C PHE A 69 -0.06 -15.56 17.02
N PHE A 70 -1.03 -15.49 16.10
CA PHE A 70 -1.14 -14.38 15.16
C PHE A 70 -1.33 -13.04 15.88
N ASP A 71 -2.16 -13.01 16.94
CA ASP A 71 -2.38 -11.82 17.75
C ASP A 71 -1.14 -11.44 18.56
N MET A 72 -0.43 -12.42 19.13
CA MET A 72 0.85 -12.20 19.82
C MET A 72 1.92 -11.63 18.88
N GLU A 73 2.05 -12.19 17.67
CA GLU A 73 3.00 -11.73 16.64
C GLU A 73 2.71 -10.31 16.14
N ALA A 74 1.51 -9.75 16.39
CA ALA A 74 1.18 -8.37 16.03
C ALA A 74 1.94 -7.31 16.84
N TYR A 75 2.57 -7.71 17.94
CA TYR A 75 3.36 -6.87 18.86
C TYR A 75 4.84 -7.24 18.89
N LEU A 76 5.28 -8.19 18.04
CA LEU A 76 6.67 -8.62 17.95
C LEU A 76 7.31 -8.13 16.65
N PRO A 77 8.63 -7.88 16.65
CA PRO A 77 9.41 -7.63 15.44
C PRO A 77 9.11 -8.66 14.33
N LYS A 78 8.64 -8.19 13.19
CA LYS A 78 8.40 -9.01 12.00
C LYS A 78 9.56 -8.90 11.02
N LYS A 79 9.77 -9.98 10.28
CA LYS A 79 10.69 -9.96 9.13
C LYS A 79 10.06 -9.16 8.00
N ASN A 80 10.88 -8.34 7.35
CA ASN A 80 10.47 -7.58 6.18
C ASN A 80 10.11 -8.53 5.03
N GLY A 81 9.09 -8.17 4.25
CA GLY A 81 8.84 -8.81 2.96
C GLY A 81 9.98 -8.51 1.97
N LEU A 82 10.05 -9.25 0.86
CA LEU A 82 11.14 -9.16 -0.12
C LEU A 82 11.43 -7.73 -0.58
N TYR A 83 10.39 -6.98 -0.98
CA TYR A 83 10.53 -5.60 -1.44
C TYR A 83 11.09 -4.68 -0.35
N LEU A 84 10.52 -4.73 0.86
CA LEU A 84 10.96 -3.87 1.94
C LEU A 84 12.37 -4.20 2.41
N ASN A 85 12.74 -5.48 2.39
CA ASN A 85 14.10 -5.92 2.67
C ASN A 85 15.09 -5.48 1.58
N LEU A 86 14.68 -5.43 0.32
CA LEU A 86 15.51 -4.92 -0.76
C LEU A 86 15.78 -3.41 -0.60
N VAL A 87 14.77 -2.63 -0.22
CA VAL A 87 14.87 -1.17 -0.13
C VAL A 87 15.49 -0.68 1.18
N LEU A 88 15.11 -1.28 2.32
CA LEU A 88 15.52 -0.83 3.66
C LEU A 88 16.52 -1.77 4.34
N GLY A 89 16.85 -2.91 3.73
CA GLY A 89 17.64 -3.95 4.37
C GLY A 89 16.90 -4.62 5.54
N ASN A 90 17.68 -5.21 6.44
CA ASN A 90 17.18 -5.96 7.60
C ASN A 90 16.79 -5.07 8.80
N VAL A 91 16.36 -3.83 8.52
CA VAL A 91 15.91 -2.89 9.56
C VAL A 91 14.49 -3.25 9.99
N ASN A 92 14.26 -3.37 11.29
CA ASN A 92 12.94 -3.66 11.83
C ASN A 92 12.02 -2.42 11.75
N VAL A 93 10.99 -2.49 10.90
CA VAL A 93 9.97 -1.43 10.75
C VAL A 93 8.72 -1.66 11.61
N THR A 94 8.77 -2.60 12.55
CA THR A 94 7.61 -2.95 13.37
C THR A 94 7.31 -1.85 14.37
N LEU A 95 6.10 -1.32 14.31
CA LEU A 95 5.54 -0.35 15.23
C LEU A 95 4.88 -1.10 16.38
N LEU A 96 5.56 -1.14 17.54
CA LEU A 96 5.17 -1.98 18.67
C LEU A 96 3.89 -1.50 19.37
N SER A 97 3.63 -0.18 19.38
CA SER A 97 2.45 0.39 20.01
C SER A 97 1.35 0.72 19.00
N ASN A 98 0.09 0.59 19.42
CA ASN A 98 -1.04 1.02 18.59
C ASN A 98 -0.95 2.52 18.29
N GLN A 99 -0.50 3.34 19.24
CA GLN A 99 -0.26 4.77 19.03
C GLN A 99 0.74 5.04 17.89
N ALA A 100 1.84 4.29 17.83
CA ALA A 100 2.83 4.44 16.75
C ALA A 100 2.24 4.03 15.39
N LYS A 101 1.47 2.93 15.35
CA LYS A 101 0.74 2.50 14.14
C LYS A 101 -0.21 3.59 13.64
N PHE A 102 -0.94 4.22 14.55
CA PHE A 102 -1.86 5.32 14.23
C PHE A 102 -1.14 6.57 13.75
N ALA A 103 -0.09 6.99 14.44
CA ALA A 103 0.71 8.14 14.06
C ALA A 103 1.30 7.96 12.65
N TYR A 104 1.90 6.79 12.38
CA TYR A 104 2.46 6.49 11.06
C TYR A 104 1.39 6.51 9.96
N LYS A 105 0.22 5.92 10.23
CA LYS A 105 -0.93 5.97 9.32
C LYS A 105 -1.38 7.41 9.05
N ASP A 106 -1.45 8.25 10.08
CA ASP A 106 -1.87 9.65 9.94
C ASP A 106 -0.86 10.45 9.10
N GLU A 107 0.43 10.25 9.34
CA GLU A 107 1.51 10.85 8.54
C GLU A 107 1.52 10.36 7.08
N TYR A 108 1.12 9.11 6.83
CA TYR A 108 0.92 8.60 5.47
C TYR A 108 -0.28 9.27 4.78
N GLU A 109 -1.42 9.42 5.46
CA GLU A 109 -2.61 10.08 4.91
C GLU A 109 -2.39 11.58 4.66
N LYS A 110 -1.69 12.27 5.57
CA LYS A 110 -1.24 13.66 5.37
C LYS A 110 -0.31 13.80 4.18
N PHE A 111 0.68 12.90 4.08
CA PHE A 111 1.60 12.88 2.95
C PHE A 111 0.87 12.76 1.61
N LYS A 112 -0.08 11.82 1.48
CA LYS A 112 -0.92 11.72 0.28
C LYS A 112 -1.59 13.03 -0.05
N LEU A 113 -2.30 13.61 0.92
CA LEU A 113 -3.04 14.86 0.72
C LEU A 113 -2.12 16.01 0.28
N TYR A 114 -1.02 16.26 1.00
CA TYR A 114 -0.10 17.34 0.69
C TYR A 114 0.51 17.15 -0.71
N LEU A 115 0.93 15.94 -1.06
CA LEU A 115 1.52 15.69 -2.36
C LEU A 115 0.50 15.75 -3.49
N THR A 116 -0.73 15.29 -3.29
CA THR A 116 -1.82 15.49 -4.27
C THR A 116 -2.06 16.98 -4.54
N ILE A 117 -2.01 17.85 -3.53
CA ILE A 117 -2.15 19.30 -3.72
C ILE A 117 -0.96 19.87 -4.49
N ILE A 118 0.27 19.49 -4.14
CA ILE A 118 1.48 19.93 -4.85
C ILE A 118 1.46 19.48 -6.31
N LEU A 119 1.08 18.22 -6.58
CA LEU A 119 0.96 17.67 -7.92
C LEU A 119 -0.14 18.39 -8.73
N LEU A 120 -1.28 18.69 -8.12
CA LEU A 120 -2.34 19.48 -8.76
C LEU A 120 -1.83 20.85 -9.21
N LEU A 121 -1.22 21.60 -8.29
CA LEU A 121 -0.69 22.94 -8.58
C LEU A 121 0.46 22.88 -9.60
N GLY A 122 1.34 21.88 -9.48
CA GLY A 122 2.43 21.64 -10.41
C GLY A 122 1.93 21.33 -11.82
N ALA A 123 0.92 20.48 -11.95
CA ALA A 123 0.34 20.14 -13.25
C ALA A 123 -0.38 21.33 -13.89
N VAL A 124 -1.10 22.15 -13.10
CA VAL A 124 -1.69 23.41 -13.57
C VAL A 124 -0.61 24.39 -14.03
N ALA A 125 0.45 24.57 -13.25
CA ALA A 125 1.55 25.45 -13.60
C ALA A 125 2.24 25.00 -14.90
N CYS A 126 2.60 23.72 -15.02
CA CYS A 126 3.22 23.17 -16.24
C CYS A 126 2.29 23.27 -17.47
N ARG A 127 0.98 23.14 -17.27
CA ARG A 127 0.01 23.20 -18.37
C ARG A 127 -0.24 24.61 -18.91
N PHE A 128 -0.34 25.61 -18.02
CA PHE A 128 -0.84 26.93 -18.40
C PHE A 128 0.19 28.06 -18.30
N ILE A 129 1.27 27.87 -17.54
CA ILE A 129 2.22 28.95 -17.22
C ILE A 129 3.63 28.57 -17.72
N LEU A 130 4.14 27.43 -17.26
CA LEU A 130 5.52 26.99 -17.44
C LEU A 130 5.62 25.94 -18.55
N HIS A 131 5.73 26.41 -19.78
CA HIS A 131 5.82 25.56 -20.97
C HIS A 131 7.28 25.14 -21.29
N TYR A 132 8.02 24.71 -20.27
CA TYR A 132 9.43 24.32 -20.42
C TYR A 132 9.61 22.83 -20.15
N ARG A 133 10.45 22.16 -20.95
CA ARG A 133 10.73 20.72 -20.78
C ARG A 133 11.27 20.39 -19.38
N VAL A 134 12.11 21.25 -18.83
CA VAL A 134 12.69 21.10 -17.48
C VAL A 134 11.61 21.10 -16.41
N THR A 135 10.56 21.93 -16.54
CA THR A 135 9.48 21.97 -15.54
C THR A 135 8.64 20.71 -15.59
N ASP A 136 8.41 20.14 -16.78
CA ASP A 136 7.75 18.85 -16.91
C ASP A 136 8.60 17.71 -16.34
N GLU A 137 9.93 17.78 -16.49
CA GLU A 137 10.89 16.84 -15.91
C GLU A 137 10.83 16.84 -14.38
N VAL A 138 10.85 18.03 -13.77
CA VAL A 138 10.71 18.19 -12.31
C VAL A 138 9.36 17.64 -11.84
N PHE A 139 8.28 17.91 -12.59
CA PHE A 139 6.96 17.38 -12.29
C PHE A 139 6.91 15.84 -12.36
N ASN A 140 7.43 15.25 -13.44
CA ASN A 140 7.46 13.78 -13.60
C ASN A 140 8.40 13.11 -12.59
N PHE A 141 9.52 13.74 -12.24
CA PHE A 141 10.39 13.27 -11.15
C PHE A 141 9.64 13.25 -9.82
N LEU A 142 8.86 14.28 -9.53
CA LEU A 142 8.02 14.32 -8.34
C LEU A 142 6.97 13.20 -8.33
N LEU A 143 6.37 12.86 -9.48
CA LEU A 143 5.46 11.71 -9.60
C LEU A 143 6.16 10.38 -9.33
N VAL A 144 7.35 10.15 -9.92
CA VAL A 144 8.16 8.95 -9.64
C VAL A 144 8.47 8.85 -8.16
N TRP A 145 8.95 9.94 -7.56
CA TRP A 145 9.26 9.99 -6.14
C TRP A 145 8.03 9.74 -5.26
N TYR A 146 6.88 10.32 -5.61
CA TYR A 146 5.62 10.15 -4.89
C TYR A 146 5.19 8.68 -4.87
N TYR A 147 5.09 8.03 -6.03
CA TYR A 147 4.65 6.64 -6.11
C TYR A 147 5.66 5.65 -5.50
N CYS A 148 6.96 5.89 -5.66
CA CYS A 148 8.00 5.14 -4.92
C CYS A 148 7.78 5.26 -3.40
N THR A 149 7.59 6.47 -2.90
CA THR A 149 7.40 6.71 -1.47
C THR A 149 6.12 6.04 -0.95
N LEU A 150 5.04 6.05 -1.74
CA LEU A 150 3.82 5.31 -1.40
C LEU A 150 4.09 3.81 -1.24
N THR A 151 4.76 3.18 -2.21
CA THR A 151 5.03 1.73 -2.15
C THR A 151 5.83 1.34 -0.91
N ILE A 152 6.78 2.16 -0.48
CA ILE A 152 7.55 1.94 0.77
C ILE A 152 6.64 2.11 2.00
N ARG A 153 5.90 3.22 2.08
CA ARG A 153 5.04 3.52 3.24
C ARG A 153 3.92 2.50 3.40
N GLU A 154 3.32 2.06 2.30
CA GLU A 154 2.28 1.02 2.28
C GLU A 154 2.84 -0.34 2.66
N SER A 155 4.05 -0.70 2.22
CA SER A 155 4.72 -1.92 2.64
C SER A 155 4.99 -1.95 4.16
N ILE A 156 5.33 -0.80 4.75
CA ILE A 156 5.46 -0.65 6.21
C ILE A 156 4.09 -0.80 6.89
N LEU A 157 3.04 -0.18 6.36
CA LEU A 157 1.67 -0.30 6.89
C LEU A 157 1.15 -1.74 6.83
N ILE A 158 1.37 -2.45 5.72
CA ILE A 158 1.00 -3.87 5.55
C ILE A 158 1.73 -4.73 6.58
N SER A 159 3.04 -4.54 6.75
CA SER A 159 3.84 -5.26 7.75
C SER A 159 3.30 -5.06 9.17
N ASN A 160 2.71 -3.89 9.43
CA ASN A 160 2.14 -3.49 10.72
C ASN A 160 0.64 -3.76 10.88
N GLY A 161 0.01 -4.46 9.92
CA GLY A 161 -1.37 -4.96 10.04
C GLY A 161 -2.43 -4.22 9.24
N SER A 162 -2.05 -3.23 8.40
CA SER A 162 -2.98 -2.62 7.46
C SER A 162 -3.38 -3.61 6.36
N ARG A 163 -4.67 -3.61 5.98
CA ARG A 163 -5.25 -4.55 5.00
C ARG A 163 -5.34 -3.93 3.60
N ILE A 164 -4.22 -3.41 3.12
CA ILE A 164 -4.12 -2.86 1.77
C ILE A 164 -4.19 -4.03 0.77
N LYS A 165 -5.08 -3.94 -0.23
CA LYS A 165 -5.20 -4.99 -1.25
C LYS A 165 -4.00 -4.93 -2.20
N GLY A 166 -3.52 -6.10 -2.60
CA GLY A 166 -2.36 -6.24 -3.50
C GLY A 166 -2.51 -5.48 -4.83
N TRP A 167 -3.73 -5.37 -5.37
CA TRP A 167 -3.99 -4.58 -6.58
C TRP A 167 -3.57 -3.11 -6.45
N TRP A 168 -3.83 -2.46 -5.30
CA TRP A 168 -3.46 -1.06 -5.10
C TRP A 168 -1.96 -0.87 -5.07
N VAL A 169 -1.27 -1.80 -4.39
CA VAL A 169 0.19 -1.84 -4.37
C VAL A 169 0.75 -2.03 -5.78
N SER A 170 0.21 -2.97 -6.57
CA SER A 170 0.59 -3.17 -7.98
C SER A 170 0.35 -1.92 -8.83
N HIS A 171 -0.78 -1.23 -8.65
CA HIS A 171 -1.10 0.00 -9.36
C HIS A 171 -0.06 1.10 -9.10
N HIS A 172 0.43 1.22 -7.85
CA HIS A 172 1.50 2.18 -7.54
C HIS A 172 2.81 1.84 -8.23
N TYR A 173 3.20 0.56 -8.31
CA TYR A 173 4.39 0.15 -9.07
C TYR A 173 4.29 0.48 -10.56
N VAL A 174 3.12 0.21 -11.17
CA VAL A 174 2.86 0.57 -12.57
C VAL A 174 2.93 2.09 -12.75
N SER A 175 2.35 2.85 -11.82
CA SER A 175 2.37 4.32 -11.87
C SER A 175 3.79 4.90 -11.75
N THR A 176 4.63 4.33 -10.89
CA THR A 176 6.07 4.66 -10.82
C THR A 176 6.76 4.43 -12.16
N PHE A 177 6.55 3.25 -12.76
CA PHE A 177 7.16 2.91 -14.04
C PHE A 177 6.72 3.86 -15.15
N LEU A 178 5.41 4.09 -15.30
CA LEU A 178 4.87 5.00 -16.32
C LEU A 178 5.35 6.44 -16.13
N SER A 179 5.44 6.92 -14.88
CA SER A 179 6.01 8.24 -14.58
C SER A 179 7.50 8.31 -14.94
N GLY A 180 8.24 7.21 -14.77
CA GLY A 180 9.64 7.10 -15.19
C GLY A 180 9.81 7.11 -16.72
N VAL A 181 8.90 6.46 -17.45
CA VAL A 181 8.84 6.55 -18.92
C VAL A 181 8.58 7.99 -19.35
N MET A 182 7.61 8.67 -18.73
CA MET A 182 7.34 10.10 -19.02
C MET A 182 8.53 11.01 -18.68
N LEU A 183 9.23 10.75 -17.57
CA LEU A 183 10.41 11.52 -17.16
C LEU A 183 11.55 11.40 -18.20
N THR A 184 11.79 10.20 -18.70
CA THR A 184 12.87 9.89 -19.65
C THR A 184 12.49 10.10 -21.11
N TRP A 185 11.24 10.51 -21.40
CA TRP A 185 10.78 10.77 -22.76
C TRP A 185 11.45 12.04 -23.29
N PRO A 186 12.22 11.98 -24.39
CA PRO A 186 12.88 13.15 -24.95
C PRO A 186 11.86 14.19 -25.43
N ASP A 187 12.29 15.45 -25.52
CA ASP A 187 11.49 16.55 -26.05
C ASP A 187 11.33 16.46 -27.57
N GLY A 188 10.54 15.47 -28.02
CA GLY A 188 10.25 15.17 -29.42
C GLY A 188 8.79 15.46 -29.80
N LEU A 189 8.47 15.28 -31.08
CA LEU A 189 7.12 15.52 -31.60
C LEU A 189 6.07 14.68 -30.86
N MET A 190 6.33 13.40 -30.64
CA MET A 190 5.36 12.49 -29.99
C MET A 190 5.10 12.92 -28.54
N TYR A 191 6.14 13.36 -27.83
CA TYR A 191 6.01 13.90 -26.48
C TYR A 191 5.10 15.13 -26.47
N GLN A 192 5.36 16.10 -27.35
CA GLN A 192 4.59 17.34 -27.42
C GLN A 192 3.12 17.10 -27.78
N MET A 193 2.83 16.13 -28.65
CA MET A 193 1.47 15.71 -28.99
C MET A 193 0.71 15.14 -27.78
N PHE A 194 1.38 14.39 -26.90
CA PHE A 194 0.76 13.78 -25.72
C PHE A 194 0.78 14.68 -24.47
N ARG A 195 1.76 15.57 -24.36
CA ARG A 195 2.06 16.40 -23.17
C ARG A 195 0.82 17.06 -22.59
N SER A 196 0.07 17.78 -23.42
CA SER A 196 -1.14 18.49 -22.98
C SER A 196 -2.17 17.50 -22.40
N GLN A 197 -2.42 16.39 -23.08
CA GLN A 197 -3.37 15.38 -22.63
C GLN A 197 -2.94 14.75 -21.29
N PHE A 198 -1.66 14.45 -21.13
CA PHE A 198 -1.10 13.93 -19.88
C PHE A 198 -1.24 14.91 -18.70
N LEU A 199 -0.93 16.19 -18.91
CA LEU A 199 -1.05 17.21 -17.85
C LEU A 199 -2.52 17.44 -17.49
N ALA A 200 -3.44 17.46 -18.46
CA ALA A 200 -4.88 17.56 -18.19
C ALA A 200 -5.39 16.36 -17.36
N PHE A 201 -4.96 15.14 -17.72
CA PHE A 201 -5.27 13.95 -16.97
C PHE A 201 -4.70 13.99 -15.55
N SER A 202 -3.48 14.49 -15.37
CA SER A 202 -2.83 14.63 -14.06
C SER A 202 -3.57 15.62 -13.13
N ILE A 203 -4.07 16.73 -13.69
CA ILE A 203 -4.93 17.68 -12.97
C ILE A 203 -6.22 16.97 -12.53
N PHE A 204 -6.90 16.32 -13.48
CA PHE A 204 -8.14 15.59 -13.20
C PHE A 204 -7.94 14.53 -12.11
N GLN A 205 -6.91 13.70 -12.24
CA GLN A 205 -6.57 12.65 -11.29
C GLN A 205 -6.33 13.21 -9.89
N SER A 206 -5.59 14.33 -9.78
CA SER A 206 -5.32 14.97 -8.49
C SER A 206 -6.60 15.51 -7.84
N CYS A 207 -7.53 16.08 -8.63
CA CYS A 207 -8.84 16.49 -8.14
C CYS A 207 -9.66 15.30 -7.61
N VAL A 208 -9.68 14.18 -8.35
CA VAL A 208 -10.39 12.97 -7.93
C VAL A 208 -9.77 12.39 -6.66
N GLN A 209 -8.44 12.32 -6.55
CA GLN A 209 -7.73 11.88 -5.35
C GLN A 209 -8.06 12.76 -4.14
N PHE A 210 -8.14 14.08 -4.31
CA PHE A 210 -8.53 15.01 -3.25
C PHE A 210 -9.96 14.74 -2.77
N LEU A 211 -10.91 14.57 -3.70
CA LEU A 211 -12.29 14.23 -3.37
C LEU A 211 -12.36 12.86 -2.67
N GLN A 212 -11.68 11.85 -3.20
CA GLN A 212 -11.60 10.53 -2.59
C GLN A 212 -11.09 10.62 -1.15
N TYR A 213 -10.01 11.35 -0.92
CA TYR A 213 -9.47 11.54 0.43
C TYR A 213 -10.51 12.11 1.39
N TYR A 214 -11.14 13.24 1.04
CA TYR A 214 -12.06 13.93 1.94
C TYR A 214 -13.26 13.05 2.31
N TYR A 215 -13.91 12.47 1.31
CA TYR A 215 -15.13 11.72 1.55
C TYR A 215 -14.85 10.33 2.14
N GLN A 216 -13.78 9.64 1.72
CA GLN A 216 -13.41 8.35 2.31
C GLN A 216 -12.94 8.52 3.76
N ARG A 217 -12.23 9.60 4.10
CA ARG A 217 -11.81 9.88 5.48
C ARG A 217 -13.02 10.02 6.40
N GLY A 218 -14.04 10.79 6.01
CA GLY A 218 -15.27 10.94 6.79
C GLY A 218 -16.04 9.62 6.94
N CYS A 219 -16.16 8.85 5.87
CA CYS A 219 -16.82 7.54 5.92
C CYS A 219 -16.06 6.54 6.80
N LEU A 220 -14.73 6.45 6.67
CA LEU A 220 -13.91 5.59 7.51
C LEU A 220 -13.97 5.98 8.98
N TYR A 221 -14.04 7.27 9.29
CA TYR A 221 -14.26 7.73 10.67
C TYR A 221 -15.59 7.17 11.23
N ARG A 222 -16.70 7.33 10.50
CA ARG A 222 -18.00 6.79 10.88
C ARG A 222 -17.98 5.27 11.07
N LEU A 223 -17.43 4.54 10.09
CA LEU A 223 -17.37 3.07 10.15
C LEU A 223 -16.51 2.55 11.30
N ARG A 224 -15.44 3.27 11.67
CA ARG A 224 -14.63 2.94 12.85
C ARG A 224 -15.38 3.21 14.16
N ALA A 225 -16.13 4.32 14.24
CA ALA A 225 -16.96 4.62 15.40
C ALA A 225 -18.06 3.57 15.63
N LEU A 226 -18.54 2.95 14.53
CA LEU A 226 -19.50 1.84 14.57
C LEU A 226 -18.86 0.45 14.78
N GLY A 227 -17.52 0.36 14.86
CA GLY A 227 -16.81 -0.92 14.99
C GLY A 227 -16.81 -1.80 13.74
N GLU A 228 -17.34 -1.33 12.60
CA GLU A 228 -17.46 -2.10 11.35
C GLU A 228 -16.14 -2.19 10.55
N ARG A 229 -15.14 -1.36 10.88
CA ARG A 229 -13.89 -1.23 10.12
C ARG A 229 -12.66 -1.24 11.01
N ASN A 230 -11.57 -1.76 10.45
CA ASN A 230 -10.30 -1.73 11.15
C ASN A 230 -9.78 -0.29 11.22
N HIS A 231 -9.25 0.02 12.39
CA HIS A 231 -8.59 1.27 12.71
C HIS A 231 -7.42 1.62 11.77
N LEU A 232 -6.77 0.63 11.15
CA LEU A 232 -5.67 0.78 10.19
C LEU A 232 -6.10 0.84 8.71
N ASP A 233 -7.40 0.81 8.41
CA ASP A 233 -7.89 0.96 7.03
C ASP A 233 -7.60 2.38 6.50
N LEU A 234 -7.20 2.49 5.23
CA LEU A 234 -6.71 3.71 4.58
C LEU A 234 -7.70 4.22 3.53
N THR A 235 -7.55 5.49 3.13
CA THR A 235 -8.19 5.97 1.90
C THR A 235 -7.49 5.34 0.69
N VAL A 236 -8.24 5.01 -0.37
CA VAL A 236 -7.75 4.33 -1.57
C VAL A 236 -8.03 5.17 -2.83
N GLU A 237 -7.19 5.00 -3.86
CA GLU A 237 -7.31 5.70 -5.15
C GLU A 237 -8.42 5.16 -6.06
N GLY A 238 -9.26 4.23 -5.60
CA GLY A 238 -10.47 3.82 -6.34
C GLY A 238 -11.66 3.52 -5.44
N PHE A 239 -12.48 2.55 -5.86
CA PHE A 239 -13.72 2.22 -5.16
C PHE A 239 -13.61 0.88 -4.39
N GLN A 240 -14.22 0.82 -3.21
CA GLN A 240 -14.32 -0.39 -2.39
C GLN A 240 -15.77 -0.73 -2.09
N SER A 241 -16.05 -1.99 -1.76
CA SER A 241 -17.42 -2.46 -1.50
C SER A 241 -18.14 -1.73 -0.36
N TRP A 242 -17.43 -1.18 0.62
CA TRP A 242 -18.03 -0.39 1.69
C TRP A 242 -18.42 1.03 1.26
N MET A 243 -17.91 1.50 0.12
CA MET A 243 -18.20 2.83 -0.42
C MET A 243 -19.58 2.89 -1.09
N TRP A 244 -20.24 1.76 -1.33
CA TRP A 244 -21.63 1.73 -1.81
C TRP A 244 -22.61 2.43 -0.86
N ARG A 245 -22.29 2.49 0.44
CA ARG A 245 -23.08 3.23 1.45
C ARG A 245 -22.54 4.66 1.63
N GLY A 246 -22.88 5.55 0.70
CA GLY A 246 -22.71 7.01 0.85
C GLY A 246 -21.54 7.65 0.11
N LEU A 247 -20.85 6.93 -0.78
CA LEU A 247 -19.79 7.45 -1.64
C LEU A 247 -20.08 7.23 -3.14
N THR A 248 -21.32 6.87 -3.49
CA THR A 248 -21.74 6.62 -4.88
C THR A 248 -21.59 7.85 -5.78
N PHE A 249 -21.64 9.06 -5.21
CA PHE A 249 -21.39 10.29 -5.98
C PHE A 249 -19.97 10.35 -6.58
N LEU A 250 -18.98 9.63 -6.03
CA LEU A 250 -17.64 9.54 -6.61
C LEU A 250 -17.60 8.67 -7.86
N LEU A 251 -18.55 7.75 -8.03
CA LEU A 251 -18.51 6.75 -9.11
C LEU A 251 -18.40 7.37 -10.51
N PRO A 252 -19.18 8.41 -10.88
CA PRO A 252 -19.04 9.03 -12.20
C PRO A 252 -17.62 9.54 -12.46
N PHE A 253 -16.99 10.17 -11.46
CA PHE A 253 -15.62 10.67 -11.58
C PHE A 253 -14.61 9.54 -11.73
N LEU A 254 -14.78 8.44 -10.98
CA LEU A 254 -13.90 7.27 -11.09
C LEU A 254 -14.03 6.57 -12.44
N PHE A 255 -15.25 6.33 -12.91
CA PHE A 255 -15.48 5.75 -14.22
C PHE A 255 -14.92 6.64 -15.33
N PHE A 256 -15.18 7.94 -15.26
CA PHE A 256 -14.60 8.89 -16.22
C PHE A 256 -13.07 8.88 -16.19
N GLY A 257 -12.45 8.81 -15.00
CA GLY A 257 -11.01 8.64 -14.87
C GLY A 257 -10.50 7.37 -15.55
N HIS A 258 -11.17 6.24 -15.38
CA HIS A 258 -10.81 4.99 -16.06
C HIS A 258 -11.00 5.06 -17.58
N PHE A 259 -12.06 5.70 -18.06
CA PHE A 259 -12.23 5.94 -19.50
C PHE A 259 -11.14 6.86 -20.06
N TRP A 260 -10.72 7.88 -19.31
CA TRP A 260 -9.61 8.75 -19.72
C TRP A 260 -8.28 7.97 -19.71
N GLN A 261 -8.04 7.10 -18.73
CA GLN A 261 -6.88 6.20 -18.75
C GLN A 261 -6.84 5.35 -20.03
N LEU A 262 -7.99 4.79 -20.45
CA LEU A 262 -8.11 4.07 -21.71
C LEU A 262 -7.87 4.98 -22.92
N TYR A 263 -8.42 6.19 -22.92
CA TYR A 263 -8.19 7.18 -23.97
C TYR A 263 -6.70 7.52 -24.10
N ASN A 264 -5.99 7.71 -22.99
CA ASN A 264 -4.53 7.90 -23.00
C ASN A 264 -3.80 6.71 -23.63
N ALA A 265 -4.18 5.49 -23.29
CA ALA A 265 -3.60 4.29 -23.88
C ALA A 265 -3.84 4.21 -25.40
N ILE A 266 -5.05 4.54 -25.87
CA ILE A 266 -5.38 4.57 -27.30
C ILE A 266 -4.57 5.66 -28.02
N THR A 267 -4.48 6.86 -27.44
CA THR A 267 -3.66 7.95 -28.01
C THR A 267 -2.20 7.53 -28.14
N LEU A 268 -1.62 6.96 -27.08
CA LEU A 268 -0.23 6.47 -27.09
C LEU A 268 -0.04 5.36 -28.14
N PHE A 269 -0.97 4.42 -28.25
CA PHE A 269 -0.93 3.39 -29.29
C PHE A 269 -1.07 3.96 -30.71
N GLY A 270 -1.79 5.06 -30.90
CA GLY A 270 -1.83 5.79 -32.16
C GLY A 270 -0.48 6.47 -32.47
N LEU A 271 0.10 7.13 -31.47
CA LEU A 271 1.39 7.82 -31.59
C LEU A 271 2.55 6.84 -31.86
N SER A 272 2.51 5.63 -31.30
CA SER A 272 3.52 4.58 -31.56
C SER A 272 3.57 4.15 -33.03
N ARG A 273 2.47 4.33 -33.76
CA ARG A 273 2.35 4.01 -35.19
C ARG A 273 2.55 5.24 -36.09
N HIS A 274 2.88 6.39 -35.51
CA HIS A 274 3.13 7.61 -36.28
C HIS A 274 4.39 7.44 -37.13
N LYS A 275 4.36 7.92 -38.38
CA LYS A 275 5.45 7.73 -39.36
C LYS A 275 6.81 8.31 -38.88
N GLU A 276 6.73 9.33 -38.05
CA GLU A 276 7.89 10.04 -37.49
C GLU A 276 8.26 9.57 -36.08
N CYS A 277 7.51 8.62 -35.50
CA CYS A 277 7.83 8.06 -34.19
C CYS A 277 9.12 7.23 -34.30
N LYS A 278 10.15 7.67 -33.58
CA LYS A 278 11.43 6.96 -33.44
C LYS A 278 11.69 6.58 -31.97
N GLU A 279 10.85 7.06 -31.08
CA GLU A 279 10.97 6.92 -29.63
C GLU A 279 10.42 5.58 -29.15
N TRP A 280 11.22 4.86 -28.35
CA TRP A 280 10.83 3.59 -27.74
C TRP A 280 9.80 3.76 -26.62
N GLN A 281 9.69 4.97 -26.05
CA GLN A 281 8.71 5.28 -24.99
C GLN A 281 7.27 5.09 -25.46
N VAL A 282 7.05 5.11 -26.77
CA VAL A 282 5.77 4.83 -27.42
C VAL A 282 5.86 3.62 -28.35
N GLY A 283 7.00 3.40 -28.99
CA GLY A 283 7.23 2.26 -29.88
C GLY A 283 7.01 0.92 -29.19
N VAL A 284 6.17 0.09 -29.80
CA VAL A 284 5.95 -1.33 -29.41
C VAL A 284 6.86 -2.21 -30.26
#